data_AF-A0A7U9SUN1-F1
#
_entry.id   AF-A0A7U9SUN1-F1
#
_cell.length_a   1.000
_cell.length_b   1.000
_cell.length_c   1.000
_cell.angle_alpha   90.00
_cell.angle_beta   90.00
_cell.angle_gamma   90.00
#
_symmetry.space_group_name_H-M   'P 1'
#
loop_
_entity.id
_entity.type
_entity.pdbx_description
1 polymer ?
#
loop_
_entity_poly.entity_id
_entity_poly.type
_entity_poly.pdbx_seq_one_letter_code
_entity_poly.pdbx_strand_id
1 'polypeptide(L)'
;MQKEQIFEKMNGFLAEGSHSLPEQADIEDEFAEGKECCLLYEGVYQAGRNLCERLGEDEDEDVEAILNGMERIARVLAMKMYEYGRCGSGARFFGQ
;
A
#
# COMPACT_ATOMS: atom_id res chain seq x y z
N MET A 1 7.72 3.36 13.08
CA MET A 1 9.00 3.77 12.44
C MET A 1 8.70 4.69 11.25
N GLN A 2 9.64 5.55 10.79
CA GLN A 2 9.38 6.51 9.68
C GLN A 2 8.81 5.85 8.41
N LYS A 3 9.34 4.69 7.99
CA LYS A 3 8.84 3.94 6.83
C LYS A 3 7.41 3.40 6.95
N GLU A 4 6.97 3.10 8.17
CA GLU A 4 5.59 2.64 8.42
C GLU A 4 4.61 3.79 8.29
N GLN A 5 4.96 4.97 8.80
CA GLN A 5 4.15 6.18 8.65
C GLN A 5 4.01 6.60 7.18
N ILE A 6 5.08 6.47 6.39
CA ILE A 6 5.04 6.72 4.94
C ILE A 6 4.08 5.75 4.26
N PHE A 7 4.20 4.45 4.57
CA PHE A 7 3.31 3.42 4.04
C PHE A 7 1.85 3.67 4.43
N GLU A 8 1.58 4.01 5.68
CA GLU A 8 0.21 4.28 6.16
C GLU A 8 -0.38 5.53 5.50
N LYS A 9 0.41 6.60 5.33
CA LYS A 9 -0.04 7.83 4.67
C LYS A 9 -0.32 7.59 3.17
N MET A 10 0.55 6.85 2.49
CA MET A 10 0.38 6.51 1.07
C MET A 10 -0.86 5.66 0.80
N ASN A 11 -1.28 4.82 1.76
CA ASN A 11 -2.49 4.01 1.65
C ASN A 11 -3.75 4.74 2.18
N GLY A 12 -3.66 6.02 2.54
CA GLY A 12 -4.81 6.79 3.03
C GLY A 12 -5.28 6.43 4.46
N PHE A 13 -4.49 5.67 5.23
CA PHE A 13 -4.88 5.25 6.59
C PHE A 13 -4.69 6.34 7.66
N LEU A 14 -3.88 7.36 7.39
CA LEU A 14 -3.61 8.46 8.32
C LEU A 14 -4.46 9.69 7.98
N ALA A 15 -5.32 10.10 8.92
CA ALA A 15 -6.14 11.30 8.79
C ALA A 15 -5.27 12.58 8.77
N GLU A 16 -5.75 13.59 8.04
CA GLU A 16 -5.17 14.93 7.96
C GLU A 16 -4.89 15.49 9.36
N GLY A 17 -3.62 15.71 9.70
CA GLY A 17 -3.20 16.29 10.98
C GLY A 17 -2.26 15.43 11.83
N SER A 18 -1.93 14.20 11.40
CA SER A 18 -1.01 13.32 12.12
C SER A 18 0.45 13.47 11.65
N HIS A 19 1.19 14.29 12.39
CA HIS A 19 2.66 14.39 12.48
C HIS A 19 3.42 14.79 11.19
N SER A 20 4.10 15.93 11.28
CA SER A 20 5.10 16.40 10.31
C SER A 20 6.25 15.39 10.24
N LEU A 21 6.31 14.62 9.15
CA LEU A 21 7.52 13.88 8.78
C LEU A 21 8.67 14.90 8.61
N PRO A 22 9.87 14.62 9.14
CA PRO A 22 10.99 15.57 9.12
C PRO A 22 11.55 15.84 7.73
N GLU A 23 11.21 15.01 6.74
CA GLU A 23 11.47 15.25 5.31
C GLU A 23 10.15 15.61 4.65
N GLN A 24 10.10 16.79 4.02
CA GLN A 24 9.00 17.38 3.26
C GLN A 24 8.66 16.57 1.98
N ALA A 25 8.65 15.25 2.04
CA ALA A 25 8.06 14.45 0.99
C ALA A 25 6.54 14.59 1.13
N ASP A 26 5.92 15.29 0.18
CA ASP A 26 4.47 15.34 0.07
C ASP A 26 3.99 13.96 -0.40
N ILE A 27 3.87 13.04 0.56
CA ILE A 27 3.35 11.70 0.30
C ILE A 27 1.87 11.86 0.05
N GLU A 28 1.49 11.66 -1.20
CA GLU A 28 0.11 11.62 -1.63
C GLU A 28 -0.55 10.33 -1.15
N ASP A 29 -1.85 10.40 -0.90
CA ASP A 29 -2.69 9.21 -0.77
C ASP A 29 -2.88 8.62 -2.17
N GLU A 30 -2.39 7.40 -2.41
CA GLU A 30 -2.51 6.71 -3.70
C GLU A 30 -3.84 5.99 -3.88
N PHE A 31 -4.62 5.84 -2.80
CA PHE A 31 -5.95 5.25 -2.79
C PHE A 31 -7.06 6.29 -2.83
N ALA A 32 -6.71 7.58 -2.90
CA ALA A 32 -7.66 8.66 -3.12
C ALA A 32 -8.53 8.43 -4.37
N GLU A 33 -9.75 8.96 -4.35
CA GLU A 33 -10.76 8.76 -5.40
C GLU A 33 -10.21 9.10 -6.80
N GLY A 34 -10.38 8.18 -7.75
CA GLY A 34 -9.96 8.35 -9.14
C GLY A 34 -8.49 8.02 -9.42
N LYS A 35 -7.67 7.69 -8.41
CA LYS A 35 -6.30 7.21 -8.63
C LYS A 35 -6.25 5.73 -9.03
N GLU A 36 -5.10 5.34 -9.56
CA GLU A 36 -4.88 3.99 -10.09
C GLU A 36 -5.13 2.90 -9.04
N CYS A 37 -4.62 3.04 -7.81
CA CYS A 37 -4.84 2.04 -6.76
C CYS A 37 -6.33 1.95 -6.36
N CYS A 38 -7.04 3.09 -6.34
CA CYS A 38 -8.48 3.13 -6.10
C CYS A 38 -9.26 2.33 -7.17
N LEU A 39 -8.97 2.59 -8.46
CA LEU A 39 -9.63 1.91 -9.58
C LEU A 39 -9.29 0.41 -9.65
N LEU A 40 -8.05 0.04 -9.36
CA LEU A 40 -7.63 -1.36 -9.29
C LEU A 40 -8.32 -2.08 -8.13
N TYR A 41 -8.43 -1.42 -6.97
CA TYR A 41 -9.12 -1.98 -5.81
C TYR A 41 -10.61 -2.20 -6.09
N GLU A 42 -11.28 -1.24 -6.74
CA GLU A 42 -12.67 -1.40 -7.18
C GLU A 42 -12.85 -2.60 -8.12
N GLY A 43 -11.92 -2.78 -9.07
CA GLY A 43 -11.91 -3.93 -9.97
C GLY A 43 -11.76 -5.27 -9.24
N VAL A 44 -10.87 -5.33 -8.24
CA VAL A 44 -10.68 -6.51 -7.38
C VAL A 44 -11.94 -6.80 -6.57
N TYR A 45 -12.54 -5.77 -5.96
CA TYR A 45 -13.77 -5.89 -5.20
C TYR A 45 -14.91 -6.44 -6.08
N GLN A 46 -15.10 -5.87 -7.28
CA GLN A 46 -16.12 -6.34 -8.21
C GLN A 46 -15.87 -7.78 -8.69
N ALA A 47 -14.61 -8.17 -8.92
CA ALA A 47 -14.27 -9.54 -9.25
C ALA A 47 -14.61 -10.52 -8.12
N GLY A 48 -14.36 -10.14 -6.87
CA GLY A 48 -14.77 -10.90 -5.68
C GLY A 48 -16.29 -11.06 -5.61
N ARG A 49 -17.05 -9.97 -5.76
CA ARG A 49 -18.53 -9.99 -5.80
C ARG A 49 -19.07 -10.93 -6.87
N ASN A 50 -18.53 -10.86 -8.07
CA ASN A 50 -18.94 -11.73 -9.18
C ASN A 50 -18.65 -13.22 -8.89
N LEU A 51 -17.59 -13.51 -8.12
CA LEU A 51 -17.28 -14.88 -7.72
C LEU A 51 -18.26 -15.39 -6.67
N CYS A 52 -18.52 -14.60 -5.62
CA CYS A 52 -19.51 -14.87 -4.59
C CYS A 52 -20.88 -15.19 -5.22
N GLU A 53 -21.35 -14.35 -6.15
CA GLU A 53 -22.61 -14.56 -6.89
C GLU A 53 -22.63 -15.87 -7.69
N ARG A 54 -21.49 -16.28 -8.28
CA ARG A 54 -21.38 -17.54 -9.03
C ARG A 54 -21.33 -18.77 -8.14
N LEU A 55 -20.79 -18.65 -6.94
CA LEU A 55 -20.70 -19.73 -5.95
C LEU A 55 -21.99 -19.86 -5.13
N GLY A 56 -22.79 -18.79 -5.06
CA GLY A 56 -23.98 -18.73 -4.20
C GLY A 56 -23.63 -18.57 -2.72
N GLU A 57 -22.42 -18.12 -2.42
CA GLU A 57 -21.91 -17.83 -1.08
C GLU A 57 -21.57 -16.34 -1.00
N ASP A 58 -21.84 -15.70 0.13
CA ASP A 58 -21.60 -14.25 0.27
C ASP A 58 -20.10 -13.91 0.42
N GLU A 59 -19.30 -14.82 0.96
CA GLU A 59 -17.87 -14.67 1.20
C GLU A 59 -17.14 -15.99 0.94
N ASP A 60 -15.99 -15.91 0.26
CA ASP A 60 -15.12 -17.05 -0.05
C ASP A 60 -13.82 -16.91 0.75
N GLU A 61 -13.53 -17.88 1.62
CA GLU A 61 -12.36 -17.86 2.51
C GLU A 61 -11.03 -17.86 1.74
N ASP A 62 -10.97 -18.53 0.59
CA ASP A 62 -9.76 -18.59 -0.24
C ASP A 62 -9.50 -17.24 -0.92
N VAL A 63 -10.55 -16.54 -1.37
CA VAL A 63 -10.43 -15.17 -1.89
C VAL A 63 -9.89 -14.24 -0.82
N GLU A 64 -10.45 -14.29 0.38
CA GLU A 64 -9.99 -13.45 1.50
C GLU A 64 -8.52 -13.77 1.85
N ALA A 65 -8.16 -15.05 1.88
CA ALA A 65 -6.79 -15.49 2.12
C ALA A 65 -5.82 -14.98 1.04
N ILE A 66 -6.23 -14.98 -0.24
CA ILE A 66 -5.44 -14.42 -1.36
C ILE A 66 -5.25 -12.92 -1.18
N LEU A 67 -6.32 -12.16 -0.91
CA LEU A 67 -6.26 -10.71 -0.73
C LEU A 67 -5.34 -10.33 0.43
N ASN A 68 -5.54 -10.96 1.59
CA ASN A 68 -4.72 -10.77 2.78
C ASN A 68 -3.25 -11.16 2.52
N GLY A 69 -3.02 -12.25 1.77
CA GLY A 69 -1.69 -12.69 1.37
C GLY A 69 -0.97 -11.67 0.49
N MET A 70 -1.66 -11.16 -0.52
CA MET A 70 -1.12 -10.16 -1.45
C MET A 70 -0.83 -8.82 -0.77
N GLU A 71 -1.71 -8.35 0.13
CA GLU A 71 -1.46 -7.15 0.92
C GLU A 71 -0.19 -7.28 1.78
N ARG A 72 -0.02 -8.43 2.44
CA ARG A 72 1.18 -8.71 3.24
C ARG A 72 2.45 -8.75 2.39
N ILE A 73 2.40 -9.38 1.21
CA ILE A 73 3.52 -9.40 0.26
C ILE A 73 3.87 -7.97 -0.17
N ALA A 74 2.88 -7.17 -0.57
CA ALA A 74 3.08 -5.79 -0.97
C ALA A 74 3.73 -4.96 0.15
N ARG A 75 3.26 -5.11 1.39
CA ARG A 75 3.86 -4.45 2.57
C ARG A 75 5.31 -4.85 2.76
N VAL A 76 5.65 -6.14 2.69
CA VAL A 76 7.04 -6.61 2.83
C VAL A 76 7.94 -6.01 1.75
N LEU A 77 7.48 -5.99 0.49
CA LEU A 77 8.22 -5.41 -0.63
C LEU A 77 8.42 -3.90 -0.46
N ALA A 78 7.38 -3.15 -0.08
CA ALA A 78 7.47 -1.71 0.18
C ALA A 78 8.50 -1.38 1.26
N MET A 79 8.53 -2.14 2.37
CA MET A 79 9.52 -1.95 3.43
C MET A 79 10.95 -2.21 2.94
N LYS A 80 11.15 -3.23 2.10
CA LYS A 80 12.45 -3.54 1.50
C LYS A 80 12.90 -2.49 0.50
N MET A 81 11.99 -2.02 -0.35
CA MET A 81 12.28 -0.93 -1.29
C MET A 81 12.71 0.35 -0.58
N TYR A 82 12.04 0.72 0.52
CA TYR A 82 12.46 1.86 1.35
C TYR A 82 13.88 1.67 1.90
N GLU A 83 14.19 0.49 2.43
CA GLU A 83 15.53 0.15 2.94
C GLU A 83 16.61 0.25 1.85
N TYR A 84 16.33 -0.29 0.66
CA TYR A 84 17.26 -0.24 -0.48
C TYR A 84 17.45 1.18 -1.01
N GLY A 85 16.39 1.98 -1.10
CA GLY A 85 16.46 3.39 -1.50
C GLY A 85 17.35 4.18 -0.54
N ARG A 86 17.17 4.02 0.77
CA ARG A 86 18.00 4.66 1.80
C ARG A 86 19.47 4.22 1.72
N CYS A 87 19.74 2.93 1.46
CA CYS A 87 21.09 2.41 1.32
C CYS A 87 21.80 2.98 0.08
N GLY A 88 21.08 3.08 -1.06
CA GLY A 88 21.59 3.72 -2.28
C GLY A 88 21.92 5.20 -2.11
N SER A 89 21.17 5.92 -1.28
CA SER A 89 21.44 7.32 -0.94
C SER A 89 22.66 7.52 -0.04
N GLY A 90 22.94 6.56 0.87
CA GLY A 90 24.13 6.59 1.74
C GLY A 90 25.45 6.31 1.01
N ALA A 91 25.41 5.57 -0.10
CA ALA A 91 26.60 5.26 -0.91
C ALA A 91 27.15 6.47 -1.69
N ARG A 92 26.36 7.55 -1.86
CA ARG A 92 26.81 8.77 -2.56
C ARG A 92 27.64 9.73 -1.71
N PHE A 93 27.73 9.52 -0.39
CA PHE A 93 28.46 10.43 0.52
C PHE A 93 29.92 10.03 0.82
N PHE A 94 30.40 8.88 0.35
CA PHE A 94 31.80 8.44 0.52
C PHE A 94 32.64 8.54 -0.77
N GLY A 95 32.16 9.28 -1.77
CA GLY A 95 32.83 9.43 -3.05
C GLY A 95 32.76 10.86 -3.60
N GLN A 96 33.23 11.84 -2.83
CA GLN A 96 33.66 13.14 -3.37
C GLN A 96 34.77 13.73 -2.50
#